data_AF-A0A7S3BN59-F1
#
_entry.id   AF-A0A7S3BN59-F1
#
_cell.length_a   1.000
_cell.length_b   1.000
_cell.length_c   1.000
_cell.angle_alpha   90.00
_cell.angle_beta   90.00
_cell.angle_gamma   90.00
#
_symmetry.space_group_name_H-M   'P 1'
#
loop_
_entity.id
_entity.type
_entity.pdbx_description
1 polymer ?
#
loop_
_entity_poly.entity_id
_entity_poly.type
_entity_poly.pdbx_seq_one_letter_code
_entity_poly.pdbx_strand_id
1 'polypeptide(L)'
;RRQKRDERAVQKAAAKANNPHSKAAHYEATKKMDEEQYVQHKMETAVPFDECCDLFSSHRSASMQANLEYMAKKHGFYVPYLDYCTDVPGLLAYLLEKVYVGNVALRTDKQFHSVEAAQAHMRDTCQCRIELEGNEEEYEDFYDMEALSEKSPLWQFVEVEY
;
A
#
# COMPACT_ATOMS: atom_id res chain seq x y z
N ARG A 1 -11.67 -36.69 16.58
CA ARG A 1 -11.96 -35.22 16.48
C ARG A 1 -10.87 -34.37 17.15
N ARG A 2 -10.42 -34.70 18.37
CA ARG A 2 -9.32 -34.00 19.07
C ARG A 2 -7.96 -34.15 18.35
N GLN A 3 -7.56 -35.40 18.05
CA GLN A 3 -6.35 -35.72 17.27
C GLN A 3 -6.27 -34.96 15.93
N LYS A 4 -7.33 -34.97 15.12
CA LYS A 4 -7.39 -34.21 13.85
C LYS A 4 -7.25 -32.68 14.03
N ARG A 5 -7.68 -32.13 15.18
CA ARG A 5 -7.53 -30.71 15.50
C ARG A 5 -6.11 -30.38 15.95
N ASP A 6 -5.51 -31.29 16.71
CA ASP A 6 -4.14 -31.19 17.21
C ASP A 6 -3.14 -31.36 16.06
N GLU A 7 -3.36 -32.31 15.14
CA GLU A 7 -2.62 -32.46 13.89
C GLU A 7 -2.69 -31.21 13.01
N ARG A 8 -3.89 -30.62 12.86
CA ARG A 8 -4.07 -29.37 12.10
C ARG A 8 -3.38 -28.18 12.78
N ALA A 9 -3.28 -28.17 14.11
CA ALA A 9 -2.56 -27.13 14.86
C ALA A 9 -1.04 -27.28 14.70
N VAL A 10 -0.52 -28.51 14.76
CA VAL A 10 0.91 -28.80 14.52
C VAL A 10 1.30 -28.49 13.08
N GLN A 11 0.48 -28.86 12.10
CA GLN A 11 0.70 -28.52 10.69
C GLN A 11 0.68 -27.01 10.44
N LYS A 12 -0.24 -26.26 11.07
CA LYS A 12 -0.25 -24.79 11.00
C LYS A 12 0.96 -24.16 11.68
N ALA A 13 1.40 -24.70 12.82
CA ALA A 13 2.58 -24.20 13.53
C ALA A 13 3.87 -24.45 12.71
N ALA A 14 4.02 -25.64 12.11
CA ALA A 14 5.14 -25.96 11.23
C ALA A 14 5.13 -25.10 9.95
N ALA A 15 3.97 -24.90 9.33
CA ALA A 15 3.83 -24.00 8.18
C ALA A 15 4.14 -22.54 8.52
N LYS A 16 3.84 -22.09 9.74
CA LYS A 16 4.16 -20.74 10.21
C LYS A 16 5.64 -20.56 10.51
N ALA A 17 6.32 -21.60 11.02
CA ALA A 17 7.76 -21.58 11.28
C ALA A 17 8.60 -21.58 9.99
N ASN A 18 8.13 -22.26 8.95
CA ASN A 18 8.81 -22.32 7.65
C ASN A 18 8.43 -21.19 6.69
N ASN A 19 7.57 -20.24 7.09
CA ASN A 19 7.17 -19.15 6.20
C ASN A 19 8.27 -18.07 6.17
N PRO A 20 8.94 -17.86 5.01
CA PRO A 20 9.96 -16.81 4.87
C PRO A 20 9.37 -15.40 5.06
N HIS A 21 8.06 -15.24 4.90
CA HIS A 21 7.34 -13.99 5.13
C HIS A 21 6.82 -13.83 6.58
N SER A 22 7.28 -14.65 7.53
CA SER A 22 6.88 -14.51 8.92
C SER A 22 7.52 -13.28 9.57
N LYS A 23 6.81 -12.68 10.55
CA LYS A 23 7.33 -11.52 11.32
C LYS A 23 8.67 -11.82 12.01
N ALA A 24 8.90 -13.06 12.43
CA ALA A 24 10.15 -13.48 13.07
C ALA A 24 11.32 -13.53 12.07
N ALA A 25 11.09 -14.11 10.89
CA ALA A 25 12.08 -14.16 9.82
C ALA A 25 12.46 -12.74 9.33
N HIS A 26 11.48 -11.86 9.14
CA HIS A 26 11.74 -10.46 8.77
C HIS A 26 12.59 -9.75 9.83
N TYR A 27 12.23 -9.88 11.11
CA TYR A 27 13.01 -9.29 12.19
C TYR A 27 14.45 -9.80 12.25
N GLU A 28 14.68 -11.11 12.08
CA GLU A 28 16.04 -11.67 12.08
C GLU A 28 16.87 -11.15 10.90
N ALA A 29 16.27 -11.01 9.71
CA ALA A 29 16.92 -10.48 8.53
C ALA A 29 17.30 -9.01 8.68
N THR A 30 16.43 -8.18 9.29
CA THR A 30 16.61 -6.73 9.28
C THR A 30 17.15 -6.14 10.58
N LYS A 31 17.25 -6.92 11.66
CA LYS A 31 17.76 -6.44 12.97
C LYS A 31 19.18 -5.87 12.91
N LYS A 32 19.99 -6.29 11.95
CA LYS A 32 21.41 -5.90 11.84
C LYS A 32 21.70 -4.95 10.68
N MET A 33 20.69 -4.59 9.90
CA MET A 33 20.85 -3.70 8.75
C MET A 33 20.84 -2.25 9.24
N ASP A 34 21.69 -1.41 8.64
CA ASP A 34 21.51 0.04 8.72
C ASP A 34 20.32 0.50 7.85
N GLU A 35 19.97 1.78 7.92
CA GLU A 35 18.81 2.32 7.19
C GLU A 35 18.97 2.18 5.67
N GLU A 36 20.17 2.42 5.15
CA GLU A 36 20.46 2.34 3.71
C GLU A 36 20.37 0.88 3.20
N GLN A 37 20.96 -0.06 3.94
CA GLN A 37 20.89 -1.49 3.64
C GLN A 37 19.47 -2.03 3.74
N TYR A 38 18.66 -1.52 4.67
CA TYR A 38 17.26 -1.91 4.78
C TYR A 38 16.46 -1.49 3.55
N VAL A 39 16.65 -0.25 3.08
CA VAL A 39 16.00 0.25 1.86
C VAL A 39 16.44 -0.57 0.66
N GLN A 40 17.75 -0.79 0.49
CA GLN A 40 18.28 -1.59 -0.62
C GLN A 40 17.73 -3.02 -0.61
N HIS A 41 17.72 -3.69 0.55
CA HIS A 41 17.16 -5.03 0.70
C HIS A 41 15.66 -5.06 0.35
N LYS A 42 14.90 -4.02 0.73
CA LYS A 42 13.48 -3.91 0.37
C LYS A 42 13.30 -3.77 -1.14
N MET A 43 14.11 -2.95 -1.81
CA MET A 43 14.05 -2.82 -3.27
C MET A 43 14.41 -4.12 -3.98
N GLU A 44 15.42 -4.85 -3.51
CA GLU A 44 15.85 -6.12 -4.11
C GLU A 44 14.87 -7.27 -3.85
N THR A 45 14.22 -7.27 -2.69
CA THR A 45 13.27 -8.32 -2.30
C THR A 45 11.86 -8.06 -2.84
N ALA A 46 11.57 -6.84 -3.30
CA ALA A 46 10.27 -6.47 -3.82
C ALA A 46 9.87 -7.37 -5.00
N VAL A 47 8.60 -7.78 -5.00
CA VAL A 47 8.05 -8.53 -6.13
C VAL A 47 8.00 -7.60 -7.34
N PRO A 48 8.45 -8.01 -8.54
CA PRO A 48 8.35 -7.18 -9.72
C PRO A 48 6.92 -6.68 -9.95
N PHE A 49 6.76 -5.37 -10.11
CA PHE A 49 5.47 -4.72 -10.32
C PHE A 49 5.50 -3.82 -11.55
N ASP A 50 4.34 -3.64 -12.16
CA ASP A 50 4.10 -2.70 -13.26
C ASP A 50 2.73 -2.04 -13.06
N GLU A 51 2.39 -1.05 -13.89
CA GLU A 51 1.08 -0.35 -13.88
C GLU A 51 -0.13 -1.29 -14.09
N CYS A 52 0.12 -2.52 -14.54
CA CYS A 52 -0.90 -3.54 -14.76
C CYS A 52 -1.11 -4.43 -13.51
N CYS A 53 -0.24 -4.36 -12.51
CA CYS A 53 -0.36 -5.07 -11.25
C CYS A 53 -1.37 -4.40 -10.31
N ASP A 54 -2.23 -5.18 -9.68
CA ASP A 54 -3.19 -4.68 -8.69
C ASP A 54 -2.46 -4.30 -7.38
N LEU A 55 -2.89 -3.20 -6.76
CA LEU A 55 -2.40 -2.73 -5.47
C LEU A 55 -2.87 -3.65 -4.32
N PHE A 56 -4.04 -4.25 -4.44
CA PHE A 56 -4.71 -4.93 -3.32
C PHE A 56 -4.73 -6.45 -3.45
N SER A 57 -4.25 -7.01 -4.56
CA SER A 57 -4.19 -8.46 -4.77
C SER A 57 -3.02 -8.85 -5.68
N SER A 58 -2.85 -10.15 -5.92
CA SER A 58 -1.89 -10.69 -6.89
C SER A 58 -2.43 -10.72 -8.33
N HIS A 59 -3.50 -9.97 -8.61
CA HIS A 59 -4.08 -9.88 -9.94
C HIS A 59 -3.22 -9.00 -10.85
N ARG A 60 -3.10 -9.40 -12.11
CA ARG A 60 -2.48 -8.60 -13.16
C ARG A 60 -3.44 -8.45 -14.33
N SER A 61 -3.65 -7.21 -14.73
CA SER A 61 -4.56 -6.83 -15.81
C SER A 61 -3.83 -6.73 -17.15
N ALA A 62 -4.58 -6.56 -18.24
CA ALA A 62 -4.02 -6.45 -19.58
C ALA A 62 -3.45 -5.05 -19.90
N SER A 63 -3.93 -4.02 -19.21
CA SER A 63 -3.49 -2.62 -19.35
C SER A 63 -3.71 -1.85 -18.04
N MET A 64 -3.08 -0.68 -17.92
CA MET A 64 -3.28 0.22 -16.77
C MET A 64 -4.75 0.59 -16.57
N GLN A 65 -5.46 0.99 -17.63
CA GLN A 65 -6.89 1.33 -17.53
C GLN A 65 -7.73 0.14 -17.09
N ALA A 66 -7.46 -1.06 -17.61
CA ALA A 66 -8.16 -2.27 -17.17
C ALA A 66 -7.88 -2.58 -15.69
N ASN A 67 -6.66 -2.30 -15.23
CA ASN A 67 -6.28 -2.44 -13.83
C ASN A 67 -7.05 -1.47 -12.93
N LEU A 68 -7.10 -0.18 -13.29
CA LEU A 68 -7.87 0.83 -12.56
C LEU A 68 -9.36 0.46 -12.47
N GLU A 69 -9.95 0.00 -13.59
CA GLU A 69 -11.33 -0.48 -13.58
C GLU A 69 -11.53 -1.70 -12.69
N TYR A 70 -10.59 -2.65 -12.71
CA TYR A 70 -10.63 -3.83 -11.85
C TYR A 70 -10.56 -3.43 -10.38
N MET A 71 -9.61 -2.56 -10.01
CA MET A 71 -9.45 -2.05 -8.65
C MET A 71 -10.70 -1.31 -8.18
N ALA A 72 -11.31 -0.48 -9.04
CA ALA A 72 -12.55 0.21 -8.72
C ALA A 72 -13.72 -0.77 -8.48
N LYS A 73 -13.90 -1.77 -9.36
CA LYS A 73 -15.02 -2.73 -9.27
C LYS A 73 -14.84 -3.76 -8.15
N LYS A 74 -13.62 -4.25 -7.95
CA LYS A 74 -13.33 -5.36 -7.03
C LYS A 74 -12.99 -4.90 -5.63
N HIS A 75 -12.20 -3.84 -5.52
CA HIS A 75 -11.66 -3.33 -4.26
C HIS A 75 -12.32 -2.03 -3.80
N GLY A 76 -13.17 -1.41 -4.65
CA GLY A 76 -13.78 -0.12 -4.34
C GLY A 76 -12.76 1.02 -4.36
N PHE A 77 -11.64 0.82 -5.05
CA PHE A 77 -10.58 1.83 -5.14
C PHE A 77 -11.02 3.01 -5.99
N TYR A 78 -10.81 4.21 -5.48
CA TYR A 78 -11.02 5.44 -6.21
C TYR A 78 -9.91 6.43 -5.89
N VAL A 79 -9.56 7.22 -6.90
CA VAL A 79 -8.63 8.34 -6.78
C VAL A 79 -9.46 9.57 -6.38
N PRO A 80 -9.26 10.15 -5.18
CA PRO A 80 -10.00 11.35 -4.78
C PRO A 80 -9.61 12.52 -5.68
N TYR A 81 -10.56 13.43 -5.96
CA TYR A 81 -10.30 14.64 -6.76
C TYR A 81 -9.61 14.39 -8.11
N LEU A 82 -10.04 13.35 -8.83
CA LEU A 82 -9.44 12.96 -10.13
C LEU A 82 -9.35 14.12 -11.13
N ASP A 83 -10.29 15.06 -11.11
CA ASP A 83 -10.29 16.25 -11.97
C ASP A 83 -9.08 17.17 -11.76
N TYR A 84 -8.40 17.05 -10.62
CA TYR A 84 -7.22 17.83 -10.22
C TYR A 84 -5.93 16.99 -10.24
N CYS A 85 -6.03 15.70 -10.60
CA CYS A 85 -4.85 14.84 -10.73
C CYS A 85 -4.21 15.09 -12.09
N THR A 86 -3.01 15.67 -12.09
CA THR A 86 -2.26 16.02 -13.30
C THR A 86 -1.55 14.81 -13.89
N ASP A 87 -1.12 13.86 -13.05
CA ASP A 87 -0.38 12.66 -13.44
C ASP A 87 -0.89 11.39 -12.74
N VAL A 88 -1.93 10.78 -13.31
CA VAL A 88 -2.49 9.50 -12.83
C VAL A 88 -1.48 8.34 -12.98
N PRO A 89 -0.74 8.18 -14.09
CA PRO A 89 0.32 7.19 -14.21
C PRO A 89 1.39 7.30 -13.11
N GLY A 90 1.89 8.52 -12.87
CA GLY A 90 2.87 8.79 -11.81
C GLY A 90 2.34 8.45 -10.42
N LEU A 91 1.11 8.87 -10.12
CA LEU A 91 0.44 8.54 -8.86
C LEU A 91 0.34 7.03 -8.68
N LEU A 92 -0.07 6.29 -9.72
CA LEU A 92 -0.19 4.83 -9.64
C LEU A 92 1.17 4.15 -9.43
N ALA A 93 2.21 4.60 -10.12
CA ALA A 93 3.57 4.08 -9.94
C ALA A 93 4.07 4.28 -8.50
N TYR A 94 3.82 5.47 -7.94
CA TYR A 94 4.15 5.79 -6.55
C TYR A 94 3.41 4.88 -5.55
N LEU A 95 2.10 4.68 -5.74
CA LEU A 95 1.30 3.80 -4.88
C LEU A 95 1.78 2.33 -4.96
N LEU A 96 2.17 1.89 -6.16
CA LEU A 96 2.73 0.55 -6.35
C LEU A 96 4.03 0.42 -5.57
N GLU A 97 4.93 1.39 -5.65
CA GLU A 97 6.18 1.39 -4.89
C GLU A 97 5.92 1.35 -3.37
N LYS A 98 5.00 2.20 -2.88
CA LYS A 98 4.60 2.26 -1.46
C LYS A 98 4.09 0.91 -0.94
N VAL A 99 3.33 0.18 -1.75
CA VAL A 99 2.76 -1.13 -1.37
C VAL A 99 3.74 -2.29 -1.60
N TYR A 100 4.40 -2.38 -2.75
CA TYR A 100 5.23 -3.52 -3.14
C TYR A 100 6.64 -3.48 -2.54
N VAL A 101 7.23 -2.29 -2.38
CA VAL A 101 8.55 -2.09 -1.78
C VAL A 101 8.40 -1.76 -0.30
N GLY A 102 7.60 -0.75 0.00
CA GLY A 102 7.39 -0.26 1.36
C GLY A 102 6.61 -1.22 2.26
N ASN A 103 5.78 -2.10 1.69
CA ASN A 103 4.76 -2.87 2.40
C ASN A 103 3.88 -1.96 3.28
N VAL A 104 3.58 -0.75 2.84
CA VAL A 104 2.81 0.23 3.60
C VAL A 104 1.35 0.25 3.14
N ALA A 105 0.41 0.31 4.08
CA ALA A 105 -0.99 0.47 3.75
C ALA A 105 -1.32 1.93 3.40
N LEU A 106 -2.02 2.15 2.29
CA LEU A 106 -2.24 3.47 1.69
C LEU A 106 -2.91 4.51 2.60
N ARG A 107 -3.87 4.09 3.43
CA ARG A 107 -4.66 5.01 4.27
C ARG A 107 -4.09 5.23 5.68
N THR A 108 -3.44 4.21 6.24
CA THR A 108 -3.06 4.22 7.66
C THR A 108 -1.57 4.37 7.87
N ASP A 109 -0.79 4.43 6.79
CA ASP A 109 0.67 4.46 6.76
C ASP A 109 1.32 3.39 7.64
N LYS A 110 0.59 2.30 7.90
CA LYS A 110 1.07 1.16 8.67
C LYS A 110 2.00 0.34 7.80
N GLN A 111 3.22 0.16 8.26
CA GLN A 111 4.20 -0.71 7.62
C GLN A 111 4.00 -2.17 8.03
N PHE A 112 4.08 -3.05 7.03
CA PHE A 112 3.97 -4.49 7.18
C PHE A 112 5.25 -5.21 6.79
N HIS A 113 5.28 -6.50 7.11
CA HIS A 113 6.42 -7.39 6.91
C HIS A 113 6.41 -8.03 5.52
N SER A 114 5.24 -8.12 4.89
CA SER A 114 5.08 -8.61 3.51
C SER A 114 4.01 -7.82 2.77
N VAL A 115 4.11 -7.80 1.44
CA VAL A 115 3.09 -7.22 0.54
C VAL A 115 1.74 -7.87 0.79
N GLU A 116 1.71 -9.20 0.91
CA GLU A 116 0.47 -9.95 1.17
C GLU A 116 -0.20 -9.51 2.47
N ALA A 117 0.58 -9.21 3.52
CA ALA A 117 0.04 -8.73 4.79
C ALA A 117 -0.53 -7.30 4.66
N ALA A 118 0.14 -6.41 3.92
CA ALA A 118 -0.37 -5.08 3.64
C ALA A 118 -1.68 -5.15 2.82
N GLN A 119 -1.68 -5.95 1.75
CA GLN A 119 -2.84 -6.18 0.90
C GLN A 119 -4.02 -6.79 1.67
N ALA A 120 -3.77 -7.82 2.48
CA ALA A 120 -4.80 -8.42 3.33
C ALA A 120 -5.36 -7.40 4.32
N HIS A 121 -4.51 -6.59 4.95
CA HIS A 121 -4.96 -5.54 5.86
C HIS A 121 -5.91 -4.55 5.17
N MET A 122 -5.53 -4.05 4.00
CA MET A 122 -6.33 -3.08 3.24
C MET A 122 -7.69 -3.66 2.82
N ARG A 123 -7.73 -4.94 2.39
CA ARG A 123 -8.97 -5.63 2.04
C ARG A 123 -9.86 -5.87 3.27
N ASP A 124 -9.27 -6.32 4.38
CA ASP A 124 -10.00 -6.67 5.60
C ASP A 124 -10.59 -5.44 6.30
N THR A 125 -9.94 -4.28 6.20
CA THR A 125 -10.45 -3.02 6.76
C THR A 125 -11.33 -2.24 5.78
N CYS A 126 -11.46 -2.71 4.53
CA CYS A 126 -12.10 -1.98 3.43
C CYS A 126 -11.54 -0.55 3.26
N GLN A 127 -10.24 -0.38 3.51
CA GLN A 127 -9.52 0.90 3.36
C GLN A 127 -8.68 0.92 2.09
N CYS A 128 -9.22 0.40 1.00
CA CYS A 128 -8.62 0.44 -0.34
C CYS A 128 -8.80 1.83 -0.96
N ARG A 129 -8.30 2.88 -0.31
CA ARG A 129 -8.41 4.28 -0.77
C ARG A 129 -7.21 5.09 -0.30
N ILE A 130 -6.95 6.18 -1.02
CA ILE A 130 -5.94 7.18 -0.66
C ILE A 130 -6.60 8.23 0.23
N GLU A 131 -5.87 8.72 1.23
CA GLU A 131 -6.26 9.87 2.03
C GLU A 131 -5.33 11.03 1.64
N LEU A 132 -5.88 12.09 1.05
CA LEU A 132 -5.12 13.30 0.72
C LEU A 132 -5.06 14.27 1.91
N GLU A 133 -6.11 14.28 2.74
CA GLU A 133 -6.21 15.16 3.89
C GLU A 133 -5.12 14.80 4.93
N GLY A 134 -4.20 15.74 5.18
CA GLY A 134 -3.08 15.57 6.11
C GLY A 134 -1.81 14.95 5.50
N ASN A 135 -1.85 14.48 4.25
CA ASN A 135 -0.71 13.92 3.52
C ASN A 135 -0.40 14.72 2.24
N GLU A 136 -0.70 16.01 2.25
CA GLU A 136 -0.61 16.89 1.07
C GLU A 136 0.80 16.97 0.49
N GLU A 137 1.82 17.04 1.35
CA GLU A 137 3.24 17.07 0.96
C GLU A 137 3.66 15.80 0.20
N GLU A 138 2.99 14.66 0.42
CA GLU A 138 3.31 13.40 -0.27
C GLU A 138 2.72 13.36 -1.69
N TYR A 139 1.61 14.07 -1.92
CA TYR A 139 0.84 14.00 -3.17
C TYR A 139 0.92 15.28 -4.01
N GLU A 140 1.63 16.31 -3.56
CA GLU A 140 1.74 17.62 -4.24
C GLU A 140 2.26 17.51 -5.69
N ASP A 141 3.15 16.55 -5.96
CA ASP A 141 3.71 16.34 -7.29
C ASP A 141 2.69 15.78 -8.30
N PHE A 142 1.62 15.13 -7.82
CA PHE A 142 0.62 14.45 -8.66
C PHE A 142 -0.70 15.21 -8.77
N TYR A 143 -0.91 16.22 -7.92
CA TYR A 143 -2.15 16.99 -7.82
C TYR A 143 -1.88 18.47 -8.00
N ASP A 144 -2.79 19.14 -8.71
CA ASP A 144 -2.82 20.59 -8.76
C ASP A 144 -3.40 21.15 -7.45
N MET A 145 -2.52 21.36 -6.47
CA MET A 145 -2.86 21.87 -5.15
C MET A 145 -3.39 23.32 -5.19
N GLU A 146 -2.95 24.13 -6.16
CA GLU A 146 -3.42 25.51 -6.34
C GLU A 146 -4.90 25.51 -6.74
N ALA A 147 -5.26 24.69 -7.74
CA ALA A 147 -6.64 24.53 -8.18
C ALA A 147 -7.54 23.86 -7.13
N LEU A 148 -6.99 22.96 -6.31
CA LEU A 148 -7.70 22.30 -5.21
C LEU A 148 -7.99 23.27 -4.05
N SER A 149 -7.03 24.12 -3.72
CA SER A 149 -7.14 25.18 -2.70
C SER A 149 -8.17 26.24 -3.10
N GLU A 150 -8.18 26.66 -4.37
CA GLU A 150 -9.06 27.75 -4.84
C GLU A 150 -10.55 27.39 -4.84
N LYS A 151 -10.89 26.11 -5.02
CA LYS A 151 -12.29 25.64 -5.16
C LYS A 151 -12.87 24.97 -3.92
N SER A 152 -12.05 24.62 -2.93
CA SER A 152 -12.53 24.02 -1.69
C SER A 152 -12.53 25.07 -0.57
N PRO A 153 -13.71 25.49 -0.07
CA PRO A 153 -13.82 26.46 1.03
C PRO A 153 -13.30 25.93 2.39
N LEU A 154 -12.73 24.72 2.42
CA LEU A 154 -12.16 24.07 3.60
C LEU A 154 -10.63 24.28 3.75
N TRP A 155 -9.96 24.86 2.75
CA TRP A 155 -8.54 25.21 2.77
C TRP A 155 -8.28 26.71 3.00
N GLN A 156 -9.20 27.42 3.67
CA GLN A 156 -8.85 28.74 4.16
C GLN A 156 -7.75 28.57 5.20
N PHE A 157 -6.53 28.99 4.85
CA PHE A 157 -5.48 29.31 5.81
C PHE A 157 -6.11 30.21 6.88
N VAL A 158 -6.46 29.64 8.02
CA VAL A 158 -6.74 30.44 9.20
C VAL A 158 -5.38 30.91 9.66
N GLU A 159 -5.01 32.13 9.26
CA GLU A 159 -3.95 32.87 9.95
C GLU A 159 -4.34 32.91 11.42
N VAL A 160 -3.74 32.02 12.21
CA VAL A 160 -3.78 32.14 13.67
C VAL A 160 -2.77 33.22 14.01
N GLU A 161 -3.22 34.47 14.01
CA GLU A 161 -2.47 35.57 14.63
C GLU A 161 -2.28 35.21 16.12
N TYR A 162 -1.02 35.19 16.57
CA TYR A 162 -0.61 35.02 17.97
C TYR A 162 -0.69 36.32 18.74
#